data_AF-A0AAP0R6X9-F1
#
_entry.id   AF-A0AAP0R6X9-F1
#
_cell.length_a   1.000
_cell.length_b   1.000
_cell.length_c   1.000
_cell.angle_alpha   90.00
_cell.angle_beta   90.00
_cell.angle_gamma   90.00
#
_symmetry.space_group_name_H-M   'P 1'
#
loop_
_entity.id
_entity.type
_entity.pdbx_description
1 polymer ?
#
loop_
_entity_poly.entity_id
_entity_poly.type
_entity_poly.pdbx_seq_one_letter_code
_entity_poly.pdbx_strand_id
1 'polypeptide(L)'
;MFYFAAAVSDFYVPWEEMAEHKIQSASGPLDMRLAQVPKMLPVLRKEWAPAAFCISFKLETDSKILLEKADMALKRYKMHAVVANELLSRKEEVIVVTSSGNITVRRDKSQAGNDVENPLIKILVGRHSAYIEDPDT
;
A
#
# COMPACT_ATOMS: atom_id res chain seq x y z
N MET A 1 -2.48 -5.72 13.92
CA MET A 1 -2.18 -4.73 12.85
C MET A 1 -1.75 -5.44 11.57
N PHE A 2 -2.25 -4.99 10.41
CA PHE A 2 -1.70 -5.30 9.09
C PHE A 2 -0.96 -4.09 8.50
N TYR A 3 0.22 -4.33 7.95
CA TYR A 3 1.09 -3.34 7.31
C TYR A 3 1.38 -3.77 5.87
N PHE A 4 0.52 -3.40 4.92
CA PHE A 4 0.55 -3.88 3.53
C PHE A 4 1.55 -3.07 2.66
N ALA A 5 2.84 -3.26 2.89
CA ALA A 5 3.91 -2.58 2.16
C ALA A 5 4.38 -3.30 0.87
N ALA A 6 3.84 -4.49 0.58
CA ALA A 6 4.20 -5.24 -0.62
C ALA A 6 3.70 -4.53 -1.90
N ALA A 7 4.55 -4.48 -2.93
CA ALA A 7 4.14 -4.11 -4.28
C ALA A 7 3.48 -5.32 -4.95
N VAL A 8 2.16 -5.42 -4.82
CA VAL A 8 1.36 -6.52 -5.39
C VAL A 8 1.01 -6.23 -6.84
N SER A 9 1.15 -7.22 -7.72
CA SER A 9 0.77 -7.09 -9.14
C SER A 9 -0.71 -6.75 -9.30
N ASP A 10 -1.03 -5.78 -10.16
CA ASP A 10 -2.42 -5.47 -10.52
C ASP A 10 -2.98 -6.42 -11.60
N PHE A 11 -2.09 -7.15 -12.27
CA PHE A 11 -2.42 -8.09 -13.34
C PHE A 11 -1.69 -9.42 -13.15
N TYR A 12 -2.28 -10.50 -13.66
CA TYR A 12 -1.72 -11.86 -13.58
C TYR A 12 -2.11 -12.67 -14.83
N VAL A 13 -1.47 -13.82 -15.03
CA VAL A 13 -1.86 -14.81 -16.04
C VAL A 13 -2.72 -15.86 -15.32
N PRO A 14 -3.99 -16.09 -15.73
CA PRO A 14 -4.80 -17.18 -15.20
C PRO A 14 -4.08 -18.52 -15.34
N TRP A 15 -4.26 -19.41 -14.36
CA TRP A 15 -3.54 -20.69 -14.33
C TRP A 15 -3.83 -21.53 -15.57
N GLU A 16 -5.08 -21.53 -16.01
CA GLU A 16 -5.59 -22.18 -17.21
C GLU A 16 -5.00 -21.61 -18.52
N GLU A 17 -4.46 -20.39 -18.50
CA GLU A 17 -3.83 -19.74 -19.66
C GLU A 17 -2.29 -19.77 -19.58
N MET A 18 -1.72 -20.28 -18.49
CA MET A 18 -0.27 -20.27 -18.27
C MET A 18 0.41 -21.33 -19.14
N ALA A 19 1.36 -20.89 -19.97
CA ALA A 19 2.14 -21.80 -20.81
C ALA A 19 3.00 -22.74 -19.95
N GLU A 20 2.90 -24.05 -20.21
CA GLU A 20 3.70 -25.07 -19.50
C GLU A 20 5.20 -24.98 -19.84
N HIS A 21 5.51 -24.50 -21.04
CA HIS A 21 6.88 -24.42 -21.54
C HIS A 21 7.27 -22.99 -21.87
N LYS A 22 8.58 -22.76 -21.95
CA LYS A 22 9.16 -21.47 -22.36
C LYS A 22 8.52 -21.00 -23.68
N ILE A 23 8.00 -19.78 -23.66
CA ILE A 23 7.48 -19.11 -24.86
C ILE A 23 8.65 -18.88 -25.85
N GLN A 24 8.47 -19.30 -27.09
CA GLN A 24 9.52 -19.27 -28.12
C GLN A 24 9.58 -17.90 -28.82
N SER A 25 10.79 -17.39 -29.07
CA SER A 25 11.01 -16.05 -29.62
C SER A 25 11.08 -15.97 -31.15
N ALA A 26 10.97 -17.11 -31.85
CA ALA A 26 11.12 -17.17 -33.31
C ALA A 26 9.82 -16.86 -34.09
N SER A 27 8.69 -16.78 -33.40
CA SER A 27 7.35 -16.74 -34.01
C SER A 27 6.81 -15.33 -34.27
N GLY A 28 7.66 -14.30 -34.18
CA GLY A 28 7.26 -12.90 -34.36
C GLY A 28 7.13 -12.14 -33.03
N PRO A 29 6.43 -10.99 -33.01
CA PRO A 29 6.28 -10.17 -31.81
C PRO A 29 5.49 -10.90 -30.71
N LEU A 30 5.86 -10.65 -29.45
CA LEU A 30 5.19 -11.21 -28.28
C LEU A 30 3.94 -10.39 -27.94
N ASP A 31 2.78 -11.05 -27.94
CA ASP A 31 1.52 -10.51 -27.41
C ASP A 31 1.27 -11.14 -26.02
N MET A 32 1.13 -10.31 -24.99
CA MET A 32 0.86 -10.76 -23.61
C MET A 32 -0.50 -10.26 -23.16
N ARG A 33 -1.39 -11.21 -22.83
CA ARG A 33 -2.70 -10.93 -22.24
C ARG A 33 -2.64 -11.23 -20.75
N LEU A 34 -3.04 -10.26 -19.95
CA LEU A 34 -3.08 -10.38 -18.50
C LEU A 34 -4.50 -10.07 -18.00
N ALA A 35 -4.96 -10.87 -17.05
CA ALA A 35 -6.20 -10.63 -16.33
C ALA A 35 -5.95 -9.67 -15.15
N GLN A 36 -6.97 -8.90 -14.76
CA GLN A 36 -6.90 -8.06 -13.56
C GLN A 36 -6.93 -8.91 -12.30
N VAL A 37 -6.07 -8.60 -11.33
CA VAL A 37 -6.08 -9.28 -10.02
C VAL A 37 -7.35 -8.88 -9.24
N PRO A 38 -8.09 -9.86 -8.67
CA PRO A 38 -9.22 -9.59 -7.80
C PRO A 38 -8.85 -8.68 -6.63
N LYS A 39 -9.73 -7.73 -6.30
CA LYS A 39 -9.46 -6.80 -5.19
C LYS A 39 -9.72 -7.50 -3.87
N MET A 40 -8.64 -7.95 -3.21
CA MET A 40 -8.71 -8.75 -1.97
C MET A 40 -8.83 -7.94 -0.68
N LEU A 41 -8.44 -6.67 -0.68
CA LEU A 41 -8.51 -5.81 0.52
C LEU A 41 -9.93 -5.70 1.14
N PRO A 42 -11.02 -5.58 0.35
CA PRO A 42 -12.38 -5.64 0.88
C PRO A 42 -12.70 -6.94 1.62
N VAL A 43 -12.26 -8.10 1.11
CA VAL A 43 -12.49 -9.41 1.75
C VAL A 43 -11.77 -9.45 3.09
N LEU A 44 -10.50 -9.03 3.11
CA LEU A 44 -9.72 -8.97 4.34
C LEU A 44 -10.38 -8.06 5.40
N ARG A 45 -10.83 -6.87 4.99
CA ARG A 45 -11.41 -5.87 5.89
C ARG A 45 -12.80 -6.22 6.41
N LYS A 46 -13.54 -7.09 5.73
CA LYS A 46 -14.92 -7.44 6.11
C LYS A 46 -15.03 -8.82 6.72
N GLU A 47 -14.25 -9.79 6.24
CA GLU A 47 -14.47 -11.20 6.53
C GLU A 47 -13.30 -11.79 7.30
N TRP A 48 -12.06 -11.59 6.84
CA TRP A 48 -10.92 -12.30 7.43
C TRP A 48 -10.38 -11.65 8.70
N ALA A 49 -10.36 -10.31 8.75
CA ALA A 49 -9.82 -9.58 9.88
C ALA A 49 -10.52 -8.22 10.09
N PRO A 50 -11.84 -8.21 10.40
CA PRO A 50 -12.62 -6.97 10.53
C PRO A 50 -12.12 -6.04 11.64
N ALA A 51 -11.71 -6.61 12.79
CA ALA A 51 -11.21 -5.87 13.96
C ALA A 51 -9.72 -5.49 13.89
N ALA A 52 -9.03 -5.79 12.78
CA ALA A 52 -7.61 -5.47 12.67
C ALA A 52 -7.38 -4.03 12.22
N PHE A 53 -6.47 -3.32 12.89
CA PHE A 53 -5.93 -2.07 12.38
C PHE A 53 -5.15 -2.33 11.08
N CYS A 54 -5.50 -1.61 10.02
CA CYS A 54 -5.09 -1.91 8.65
C CYS A 54 -4.49 -0.67 7.99
N ILE A 55 -3.25 -0.82 7.56
CA ILE A 55 -2.44 0.20 6.91
C ILE A 55 -2.07 -0.32 5.52
N SER A 56 -2.29 0.49 4.48
CA SER A 56 -1.85 0.16 3.12
C SER A 56 -0.88 1.20 2.58
N PHE A 57 -0.10 0.81 1.58
CA PHE A 57 0.84 1.71 0.91
C PHE A 57 0.32 2.16 -0.46
N LYS A 58 0.59 3.41 -0.81
CA LYS A 58 0.36 3.95 -2.14
C LYS A 58 1.66 4.58 -2.65
N LEU A 59 2.28 3.88 -3.58
CA LEU A 59 3.45 4.34 -4.32
C LEU A 59 2.98 4.96 -5.64
N GLU A 60 3.43 6.19 -5.92
CA GLU A 60 3.26 6.83 -7.23
C GLU A 60 4.58 7.46 -7.69
N THR A 61 4.68 7.76 -8.98
CA THR A 61 5.77 8.56 -9.56
C THR A 61 5.36 10.00 -9.87
N ASP A 62 4.06 10.29 -9.88
CA ASP A 62 3.52 11.63 -10.05
C ASP A 62 2.90 12.10 -8.73
N SER A 63 3.51 13.13 -8.13
CA SER A 63 3.08 13.70 -6.85
C SER A 63 1.71 14.38 -6.93
N LYS A 64 1.25 14.78 -8.12
CA LYS A 64 -0.05 15.46 -8.31
C LYS A 64 -1.22 14.53 -8.06
N ILE A 65 -1.06 13.24 -8.35
CA ILE A 65 -2.13 12.22 -8.21
C ILE A 65 -1.98 11.37 -6.94
N LEU A 66 -0.84 11.46 -6.25
CA LEU A 66 -0.50 10.61 -5.12
C LEU A 66 -1.53 10.70 -3.97
N LEU A 67 -1.85 11.92 -3.54
CA LEU A 67 -2.79 12.14 -2.43
C LEU A 67 -4.21 11.77 -2.79
N GLU A 68 -4.65 12.06 -4.02
CA GLU A 68 -5.98 11.68 -4.51
C GLU A 68 -6.14 10.15 -4.52
N LYS A 69 -5.15 9.43 -5.06
CA LYS A 69 -5.18 7.96 -5.08
C LYS A 69 -5.09 7.34 -3.69
N ALA A 70 -4.35 7.97 -2.77
CA ALA A 70 -4.25 7.52 -1.39
C ALA A 70 -5.59 7.71 -0.65
N ASP A 71 -6.24 8.86 -0.80
CA ASP A 71 -7.57 9.12 -0.23
C ASP A 71 -8.64 8.18 -0.82
N MET A 72 -8.60 7.94 -2.14
CA MET A 72 -9.48 6.98 -2.79
C MET A 72 -9.29 5.56 -2.22
N ALA A 73 -8.05 5.12 -2.02
CA ALA A 73 -7.76 3.82 -1.42
C ALA A 73 -8.24 3.73 0.04
N LEU A 74 -8.04 4.81 0.81
CA LEU A 74 -8.50 4.93 2.20
C LEU A 74 -10.01 4.69 2.28
N LYS A 75 -10.79 5.41 1.46
CA LYS A 75 -12.25 5.34 1.42
C LYS A 75 -12.75 4.00 0.87
N ARG A 76 -12.24 3.58 -0.31
CA ARG A 76 -12.69 2.38 -1.01
C ARG A 76 -12.50 1.11 -0.18
N TYR A 77 -11.36 1.00 0.49
CA TYR A 77 -11.00 -0.19 1.26
C TYR A 77 -11.18 -0.01 2.76
N LYS A 78 -11.74 1.12 3.21
CA LYS A 78 -11.94 1.45 4.62
C LYS A 78 -10.65 1.28 5.43
N MET A 79 -9.52 1.75 4.92
CA MET A 79 -8.25 1.65 5.64
C MET A 79 -8.23 2.62 6.81
N HIS A 80 -7.46 2.29 7.84
CA HIS A 80 -7.25 3.19 8.97
C HIS A 80 -6.18 4.24 8.65
N ALA A 81 -5.20 3.85 7.85
CA ALA A 81 -4.22 4.76 7.27
C ALA A 81 -3.76 4.28 5.88
N VAL A 82 -3.42 5.22 5.02
CA VAL A 82 -2.69 4.97 3.77
C VAL A 82 -1.38 5.73 3.82
N VAL A 83 -0.25 5.02 3.74
CA VAL A 83 1.07 5.65 3.62
C VAL A 83 1.33 5.92 2.15
N ALA A 84 1.32 7.21 1.80
CA ALA A 84 1.53 7.70 0.46
C ALA A 84 2.98 8.15 0.29
N ASN A 85 3.65 7.64 -0.74
CA ASN A 85 5.05 7.97 -0.99
C ASN A 85 5.35 8.08 -2.49
N GLU A 86 6.16 9.06 -2.85
CA GLU A 86 6.68 9.19 -4.21
C GLU A 86 7.94 8.32 -4.37
N LEU A 87 8.11 7.66 -5.52
CA LEU A 87 9.18 6.68 -5.73
C LEU A 87 10.58 7.21 -5.39
N LEU A 88 10.89 8.44 -5.81
CA LEU A 88 12.25 9.01 -5.68
C LEU A 88 12.56 9.49 -4.26
N SER A 89 11.54 9.90 -3.49
CA SER A 89 11.69 10.46 -2.14
C SER A 89 11.25 9.50 -1.03
N ARG A 90 10.82 8.28 -1.35
CA ARG A 90 10.22 7.33 -0.40
C ARG A 90 11.03 6.99 0.86
N LYS A 91 12.36 7.17 0.82
CA LYS A 91 13.25 6.96 1.99
C LYS A 91 13.43 8.22 2.84
N GLU A 92 13.01 9.36 2.32
CA GLU A 92 13.21 10.68 2.91
C GLU A 92 11.91 11.25 3.46
N GLU A 93 10.79 11.04 2.77
CA GLU A 93 9.48 11.57 3.14
C GLU A 93 8.34 10.64 2.72
N VAL A 94 7.35 10.52 3.61
CA VAL A 94 6.04 9.90 3.31
C VAL A 94 4.92 10.75 3.89
N ILE A 95 3.71 10.57 3.39
CA ILE A 95 2.51 11.22 3.91
C ILE A 95 1.56 10.13 4.42
N VAL A 96 1.24 10.17 5.71
CA VAL A 96 0.22 9.30 6.30
C VAL A 96 -1.13 9.95 6.10
N VAL A 97 -1.94 9.40 5.20
CA VAL A 97 -3.30 9.84 4.88
C VAL A 97 -4.28 9.10 5.79
N THR A 98 -5.12 9.84 6.51
CA THR A 98 -6.15 9.30 7.42
C THR A 98 -7.46 10.06 7.28
N SER A 99 -8.54 9.54 7.84
CA SER A 99 -9.83 10.27 7.91
C SER A 99 -9.74 11.58 8.70
N SER A 100 -8.81 11.65 9.66
CA SER A 100 -8.53 12.84 10.47
C SER A 100 -7.62 13.88 9.80
N GLY A 101 -7.14 13.59 8.58
CA GLY A 101 -6.20 14.45 7.84
C GLY A 101 -4.86 13.78 7.54
N ASN A 102 -3.96 14.56 6.95
CA ASN A 102 -2.68 14.11 6.42
C ASN A 102 -1.53 14.52 7.34
N ILE A 103 -0.59 13.61 7.58
CA ILE A 103 0.61 13.86 8.38
C ILE A 103 1.84 13.59 7.50
N THR A 104 2.65 14.62 7.27
CA THR A 104 3.94 14.44 6.60
C THR A 104 4.98 13.93 7.59
N VAL A 105 5.65 12.84 7.23
CA VAL A 105 6.69 12.19 8.01
C VAL A 105 8.00 12.27 7.25
N ARG A 106 9.04 12.78 7.90
CA ARG A 106 10.37 12.96 7.30
C ARG A 106 11.41 12.16 8.05
N ARG A 107 12.38 11.65 7.31
CA ARG A 107 13.59 11.04 7.83
C ARG A 107 14.28 11.95 8.85
N ASP A 108 14.74 11.34 9.93
CA ASP A 108 15.64 12.01 10.88
C ASP A 108 17.07 12.05 10.30
N LYS A 109 17.56 13.26 10.03
CA LYS A 109 18.90 13.50 9.47
C LYS A 109 20.00 13.55 10.53
N SER A 110 19.67 13.45 11.82
CA SER A 110 20.64 13.53 12.92
C SER A 110 21.58 12.33 13.00
N GLN A 111 21.17 11.17 12.49
CA GLN A 111 21.98 9.94 12.49
C GLN A 111 22.17 9.40 11.07
N ALA A 112 23.43 9.12 10.73
CA ALA A 112 23.77 8.45 9.48
C ALA A 112 23.16 7.04 9.45
N GLY A 113 22.45 6.72 8.37
CA GLY A 113 21.81 5.41 8.18
C GLY A 113 20.33 5.34 8.58
N ASN A 114 19.77 6.37 9.24
CA ASN A 114 18.33 6.43 9.45
C ASN A 114 17.57 6.56 8.13
N ASP A 115 16.32 6.15 8.11
CA ASP A 115 15.35 6.35 7.05
C ASP A 115 14.05 6.92 7.64
N VAL A 116 12.96 6.94 6.86
CA VAL A 116 11.67 7.52 7.29
C VAL A 116 10.88 6.58 8.19
N GLU A 117 11.31 5.33 8.32
CA GLU A 117 10.60 4.23 8.95
C GLU A 117 10.49 4.46 10.46
N ASN A 118 11.56 4.86 11.14
CA ASN A 118 11.51 5.15 12.58
C ASN A 118 10.40 6.14 12.99
N PRO A 119 10.36 7.38 12.44
CA PRO A 119 9.28 8.31 12.76
C PRO A 119 7.91 7.85 12.24
N LEU A 120 7.85 7.12 11.12
CA LEU A 120 6.61 6.56 10.58
C LEU A 120 6.00 5.52 11.54
N ILE A 121 6.80 4.56 12.00
CA ILE A 121 6.35 3.51 12.91
C ILE A 121 5.88 4.10 14.23
N LYS A 122 6.56 5.12 14.76
CA LYS A 122 6.13 5.82 15.99
C LYS A 122 4.70 6.39 15.86
N ILE A 123 4.39 7.00 14.72
CA ILE A 123 3.04 7.54 14.44
C ILE A 123 2.01 6.40 14.32
N LEU A 124 2.35 5.35 13.58
CA LEU A 124 1.43 4.23 13.33
C LEU A 124 1.13 3.42 14.60
N VAL A 125 2.13 3.22 15.47
CA VAL A 125 1.96 2.58 16.78
C VAL A 125 1.04 3.42 17.66
N GLY A 126 1.24 4.74 17.74
CA GLY A 126 0.36 5.61 18.53
C GLY A 126 -1.10 5.55 18.07
N ARG A 127 -1.32 5.52 16.75
CA ARG A 127 -2.68 5.36 16.18
C ARG A 127 -3.28 3.98 16.44
N HIS A 128 -2.45 2.94 16.43
CA HIS A 128 -2.90 1.59 16.74
C HIS A 128 -3.25 1.43 18.22
N SER A 129 -2.48 2.03 19.13
CA SER A 129 -2.82 2.06 20.55
C SER A 129 -4.17 2.73 20.78
N ALA A 130 -4.40 3.90 20.18
CA ALA A 130 -5.69 4.59 20.26
C ALA A 130 -6.85 3.75 19.67
N TYR A 131 -6.60 3.01 18.59
CA TYR A 131 -7.59 2.10 18.00
C TYR A 131 -7.91 0.90 18.91
N ILE A 132 -6.92 0.37 19.64
CA ILE A 132 -7.15 -0.73 20.61
C ILE A 132 -7.95 -0.24 21.82
N GLU A 133 -7.73 0.99 22.25
CA GLU A 133 -8.41 1.60 23.40
C GLU A 133 -9.82 2.11 23.07
N ASP A 134 -10.18 2.20 21.78
CA ASP A 134 -11.48 2.67 21.32
C ASP A 134 -12.57 1.61 21.61
N PRO A 135 -13.55 1.90 22.48
CA PRO A 135 -14.57 0.94 22.90
C PRO A 135 -15.55 0.54 21.78
N ASP A 136 -15.59 1.28 20.67
CA ASP A 136 -16.46 0.99 19.51
C ASP A 136 -15.77 0.12 18.45
N THR A 137 -14.56 -0.36 18.71
CA THR A 137 -13.72 -1.15 17.78
C THR A 137 -13.96 -2.66 17.84
#